data_AF-A0A8B9M6W1-F1
#
_entry.id   AF-A0A8B9M6W1-F1
#
_cell.length_a   1.000
_cell.length_b   1.000
_cell.length_c   1.000
_cell.angle_alpha   90.00
_cell.angle_beta   90.00
_cell.angle_gamma   90.00
#
_symmetry.space_group_name_H-M   'P 1'
#
loop_
_entity.id
_entity.type
_entity.pdbx_description
1 polymer ?
#
loop_
_entity_poly.entity_id
_entity_poly.type
_entity_poly.pdbx_seq_one_letter_code
_entity_poly.pdbx_strand_id
1 'polypeptide(L)'
;MDHEVDEVARVLLQRMGDSSEFIQKAADRSLGIMVGTVTPARAMTAFMAIGVQHRNVLVRRCTAKHLVTAMERMGAEKLLSGARATTDVLVSTLVKLAQDCHPDTRCYGRKMLNILMSHRKFDRYLKQSVPSRDLEDVMATVKQKVSAWQEKCLLYASTEIASIRLNIPNLSISHSSSTESFFRRTSLQTVEETEQLKELFRLLTATEFQTRMEGVELLLDHCKSSPQFISTNITPIFDIFVLRLQDCNKKVNQRALEVLALMTPILKYALHPMLVSLVTAVTDNLNSKCSGIYAAAVKVLEAFIAHLDNAFLLQALAQRVHFLSGQALLDVTEHLSVLVESVYPQKPQVVKRYTLPALWFFLENRVLRNRSSKVRPVVAKLADTLYQVMGSRLKKYAAKQLPCVVKNLCDILDLNVE
;
A
#
# COMPACT_ATOMS: atom_id res chain seq x y z
N MET A 1 22.53 30.48 2.81
CA MET A 1 21.49 29.43 2.79
C MET A 1 21.77 28.32 3.80
N ASP A 2 22.98 27.73 3.85
CA ASP A 2 23.29 26.61 4.78
C ASP A 2 22.97 26.88 6.27
N HIS A 3 23.05 28.13 6.74
CA HIS A 3 22.73 28.51 8.13
C HIS A 3 21.22 28.54 8.44
N GLU A 4 20.35 28.60 7.42
CA GLU A 4 18.89 28.68 7.59
C GLU A 4 18.19 27.34 7.35
N VAL A 5 18.95 26.32 6.91
CA VAL A 5 18.38 25.04 6.44
C VAL A 5 17.54 24.35 7.49
N ASP A 6 17.94 24.39 8.76
CA ASP A 6 17.19 23.74 9.83
C ASP A 6 15.82 24.37 10.01
N GLU A 7 15.77 25.69 10.00
CA GLU A 7 14.54 26.44 10.19
C GLU A 7 13.62 26.31 8.97
N VAL A 8 14.18 26.42 7.77
CA VAL A 8 13.43 26.23 6.51
C VAL A 8 12.90 24.81 6.41
N ALA A 9 13.73 23.79 6.68
CA ALA A 9 13.31 22.39 6.67
C ALA A 9 12.21 22.14 7.71
N ARG A 10 12.36 22.69 8.92
CA ARG A 10 11.37 22.54 10.01
C ARG A 10 10.02 23.12 9.62
N VAL A 11 9.99 24.35 9.13
CA VAL A 11 8.75 25.04 8.73
C VAL A 11 8.09 24.31 7.58
N LEU A 12 8.83 23.96 6.52
CA LEU A 12 8.25 23.31 5.35
C LEU A 12 7.81 21.86 5.64
N LEU A 13 8.56 21.10 6.45
CA LEU A 13 8.13 19.75 6.84
C LEU A 13 6.88 19.78 7.73
N GLN A 14 6.70 20.80 8.56
CA GLN A 14 5.45 20.98 9.32
C GLN A 14 4.25 21.18 8.38
N ARG A 15 4.44 21.91 7.26
CA ARG A 15 3.42 22.10 6.21
C ARG A 15 3.07 20.82 5.45
N MET A 16 3.95 19.81 5.46
CA MET A 16 3.61 18.48 4.93
C MET A 16 2.53 17.77 5.77
N GLY A 17 2.28 18.22 7.00
CA GLY A 17 1.22 17.71 7.86
C GLY A 17 -0.13 18.43 7.73
N ASP A 18 -0.22 19.50 6.94
CA ASP A 18 -1.46 20.26 6.74
C ASP A 18 -2.48 19.45 5.93
N SER A 19 -3.78 19.76 6.04
CA SER A 19 -4.84 19.07 5.29
C SER A 19 -4.93 19.48 3.83
N SER A 20 -4.31 20.60 3.45
CA SER A 20 -4.33 21.15 2.09
C SER A 20 -3.22 20.55 1.24
N GLU A 21 -3.59 19.78 0.21
CA GLU A 21 -2.65 19.20 -0.75
C GLU A 21 -1.86 20.28 -1.51
N PHE A 22 -2.45 21.46 -1.76
CA PHE A 22 -1.74 22.58 -2.39
C PHE A 22 -0.57 23.06 -1.54
N ILE A 23 -0.80 23.20 -0.22
CA ILE A 23 0.25 23.60 0.74
C ILE A 23 1.31 22.51 0.84
N GLN A 24 0.90 21.24 0.92
CA GLN A 24 1.83 20.11 0.92
C GLN A 24 2.70 20.08 -0.35
N LYS A 25 2.12 20.28 -1.54
CA LYS A 25 2.87 20.31 -2.81
C LYS A 25 3.81 21.50 -2.91
N ALA A 26 3.37 22.68 -2.46
CA ALA A 26 4.23 23.86 -2.40
C ALA A 26 5.42 23.60 -1.46
N ALA A 27 5.16 23.06 -0.27
CA ALA A 27 6.21 22.71 0.68
C ALA A 27 7.18 21.64 0.16
N ASP A 28 6.66 20.58 -0.48
CA ASP A 28 7.48 19.53 -1.10
C ASP A 28 8.39 20.09 -2.19
N ARG A 29 7.87 20.97 -3.05
CA ARG A 29 8.66 21.64 -4.09
C ARG A 29 9.71 22.58 -3.50
N SER A 30 9.34 23.38 -2.51
CA SER A 30 10.28 24.28 -1.81
C SER A 30 11.40 23.49 -1.13
N LEU A 31 11.10 22.34 -0.52
CA LEU A 31 12.12 21.44 0.04
C LEU A 31 13.04 20.87 -1.05
N GLY A 32 12.50 20.52 -2.21
CA GLY A 32 13.29 20.08 -3.35
C GLY A 32 14.26 21.16 -3.87
N ILE A 33 13.79 22.40 -3.99
CA ILE A 33 14.62 23.56 -4.37
C ILE A 33 15.71 23.81 -3.33
N MET A 34 15.34 23.78 -2.04
CA MET A 34 16.28 23.91 -0.93
C MET A 34 17.38 22.86 -1.05
N VAL A 35 17.04 21.58 -1.18
CA VAL A 35 18.02 20.49 -1.37
C VAL A 35 18.92 20.77 -2.56
N GLY A 36 18.37 21.22 -3.68
CA GLY A 36 19.12 21.58 -4.89
C GLY A 36 20.19 22.64 -4.65
N THR A 37 19.90 23.60 -3.78
CA THR A 37 20.69 24.83 -3.60
C THR A 37 21.73 24.74 -2.48
N VAL A 38 21.45 23.98 -1.42
CA VAL A 38 22.35 23.86 -0.26
C VAL A 38 23.36 22.73 -0.40
N THR A 39 24.36 22.70 0.49
CA THR A 39 25.29 21.57 0.50
C THR A 39 24.55 20.27 0.86
N PRO A 40 24.79 19.15 0.15
CA PRO A 40 24.07 17.89 0.41
C PRO A 40 24.24 17.36 1.83
N ALA A 41 25.41 17.56 2.45
CA ALA A 41 25.67 17.18 3.83
C ALA A 41 24.81 17.99 4.83
N ARG A 42 24.59 19.28 4.56
CA ARG A 42 23.74 20.14 5.38
C ARG A 42 22.27 19.75 5.26
N ALA A 43 21.78 19.53 4.04
CA ALA A 43 20.42 19.04 3.80
C ALA A 43 20.16 17.71 4.53
N MET A 44 21.08 16.75 4.38
CA MET A 44 20.97 15.44 5.03
C MET A 44 20.86 15.57 6.56
N THR A 45 21.73 16.37 7.17
CA THR A 45 21.72 16.60 8.62
C THR A 45 20.38 17.16 9.10
N ALA A 46 19.83 18.17 8.41
CA ALA A 46 18.55 18.77 8.77
C ALA A 46 17.38 17.77 8.66
N PHE A 47 17.30 17.00 7.57
CA PHE A 47 16.25 16.01 7.38
C PHE A 47 16.33 14.86 8.39
N MET A 48 17.53 14.38 8.70
CA MET A 48 17.73 13.33 9.71
C MET A 48 17.31 13.78 11.10
N ALA A 49 17.55 15.05 11.46
CA ALA A 49 17.17 15.61 12.75
C ALA A 49 15.66 15.80 12.91
N ILE A 50 14.97 16.27 11.86
CA ILE A 50 13.59 16.75 11.97
C ILE A 50 12.56 15.73 11.49
N GLY A 51 12.82 15.10 10.34
CA GLY A 51 11.76 14.49 9.54
C GLY A 51 11.64 12.97 9.66
N VAL A 52 12.75 12.27 9.90
CA VAL A 52 12.78 10.80 9.80
C VAL A 52 11.98 10.12 10.90
N GLN A 53 11.92 10.71 12.10
CA GLN A 53 11.17 10.16 13.25
C GLN A 53 9.83 10.85 13.48
N HIS A 54 9.36 11.63 12.52
CA HIS A 54 8.12 12.41 12.68
C HIS A 54 6.88 11.50 12.80
N ARG A 55 5.91 11.87 13.64
CA ARG A 55 4.69 11.05 13.85
C ARG A 55 3.81 10.94 12.60
N ASN A 56 3.71 12.03 11.84
CA ASN A 56 2.93 12.07 10.59
C ASN A 56 3.66 11.33 9.45
N VAL A 57 2.96 10.37 8.84
CA VAL A 57 3.44 9.52 7.75
C VAL A 57 3.85 10.31 6.51
N LEU A 58 3.11 11.37 6.14
CA LEU A 58 3.40 12.18 4.96
C LEU A 58 4.68 13.00 5.12
N VAL A 59 4.97 13.45 6.34
CA VAL A 59 6.22 14.14 6.69
C VAL A 59 7.40 13.19 6.55
N ARG A 60 7.29 11.96 7.08
CA ARG A 60 8.35 10.94 6.92
C ARG A 60 8.57 10.58 5.44
N ARG A 61 7.50 10.45 4.67
CA ARG A 61 7.55 10.18 3.22
C ARG A 61 8.29 11.29 2.47
N CYS A 62 7.91 12.55 2.69
CA CYS A 62 8.54 13.71 2.06
C CYS A 62 10.01 13.86 2.47
N THR A 63 10.30 13.65 3.75
CA THR A 63 11.68 13.62 4.26
C THR A 63 12.50 12.56 3.54
N ALA A 64 11.99 11.34 3.42
CA ALA A 64 12.70 10.24 2.77
C ALA A 64 12.92 10.51 1.27
N LYS A 65 11.95 11.12 0.56
CA LYS A 65 12.09 11.55 -0.84
C LYS A 65 13.29 12.48 -1.03
N HIS A 66 13.38 13.54 -0.22
CA HIS A 66 14.44 14.55 -0.32
C HIS A 66 15.78 14.07 0.22
N LEU A 67 15.76 13.20 1.24
CA LEU A 67 16.96 12.58 1.80
C LEU A 67 17.68 11.69 0.78
N VAL A 68 16.93 10.93 -0.03
CA VAL A 68 17.50 10.15 -1.16
C VAL A 68 18.27 11.06 -2.10
N THR A 69 17.67 12.18 -2.54
CA THR A 69 18.31 13.12 -3.47
C THR A 69 19.60 13.71 -2.90
N ALA A 70 19.61 14.06 -1.61
CA ALA A 70 20.82 14.54 -0.94
C ALA A 70 21.91 13.46 -0.89
N MET A 71 21.55 12.21 -0.57
CA MET A 71 22.48 11.08 -0.51
C MET A 71 23.04 10.70 -1.89
N GLU A 72 22.22 10.73 -2.94
CA GLU A 72 22.66 10.52 -4.33
C GLU A 72 23.73 11.55 -4.74
N ARG A 73 23.52 12.82 -4.38
CA ARG A 73 24.49 13.90 -4.65
C ARG A 73 25.78 13.79 -3.83
N MET A 74 25.70 13.24 -2.61
CA MET A 74 26.89 12.98 -1.80
C MET A 74 27.70 11.79 -2.33
N GLY A 75 26.99 10.75 -2.78
CA GLY A 75 27.57 9.48 -3.17
C GLY A 75 27.98 8.62 -1.96
N ALA A 76 27.96 7.30 -2.16
CA ALA A 76 28.27 6.31 -1.13
C ALA A 76 29.68 6.46 -0.54
N GLU A 77 30.64 6.94 -1.34
CA GLU A 77 32.01 7.11 -0.87
C GLU A 77 32.12 8.11 0.28
N LYS A 78 31.43 9.26 0.16
CA LYS A 78 31.41 10.34 1.17
C LYS A 78 30.54 9.97 2.37
N LEU A 79 29.42 9.29 2.13
CA LEU A 79 28.52 8.81 3.18
C LEU A 79 29.19 7.79 4.11
N LEU A 80 30.10 6.98 3.58
CA LEU A 80 30.81 5.92 4.31
C LEU A 80 32.23 6.32 4.75
N SER A 81 32.66 7.57 4.53
CA SER A 81 33.97 8.07 4.96
C SER A 81 33.98 8.74 6.33
N GLY A 82 32.82 8.85 6.99
CA GLY A 82 32.70 9.41 8.34
C GLY A 82 33.17 8.47 9.45
N ALA A 83 33.09 8.96 10.69
CA ALA A 83 33.32 8.12 11.86
C ALA A 83 32.34 6.95 11.91
N ARG A 84 32.77 5.83 12.51
CA ARG A 84 31.96 4.61 12.62
C ARG A 84 30.59 4.87 13.25
N ALA A 85 30.56 5.60 14.37
CA ALA A 85 29.31 5.95 15.06
C ALA A 85 28.32 6.71 14.15
N THR A 86 28.81 7.61 13.29
CA THR A 86 27.98 8.34 12.33
C THR A 86 27.40 7.41 11.26
N THR A 87 28.21 6.44 10.80
CA THR A 87 27.78 5.42 9.83
C THR A 87 26.74 4.48 10.45
N ASP A 88 26.92 4.08 11.71
CA ASP A 88 25.96 3.24 12.44
C ASP A 88 24.59 3.94 12.58
N VAL A 89 24.58 5.22 12.96
CA VAL A 89 23.35 6.02 13.04
C VAL A 89 22.68 6.16 11.67
N LEU A 90 23.45 6.39 10.61
CA LEU A 90 22.94 6.45 9.25
C LEU A 90 22.29 5.12 8.86
N VAL A 91 23.00 4.01 8.96
CA VAL A 91 22.49 2.67 8.58
C VAL A 91 21.24 2.31 9.38
N SER A 92 21.26 2.50 10.71
CA SER A 92 20.08 2.27 11.56
C SER A 92 18.87 3.08 11.12
N THR A 93 19.08 4.35 10.76
CA THR A 93 18.02 5.26 10.29
C THR A 93 17.43 4.79 8.96
N LEU A 94 18.28 4.36 8.02
CA LEU A 94 17.82 3.87 6.72
C LEU A 94 17.08 2.55 6.81
N VAL A 95 17.48 1.65 7.71
CA VAL A 95 16.75 0.41 8.00
C VAL A 95 15.35 0.72 8.53
N LYS A 96 15.22 1.65 9.47
CA LYS A 96 13.91 2.11 9.97
C LYS A 96 13.02 2.66 8.85
N LEU A 97 13.58 3.47 7.94
CA LEU A 97 12.84 3.98 6.78
C LEU A 97 12.44 2.86 5.81
N ALA A 98 13.31 1.87 5.59
CA ALA A 98 13.05 0.72 4.72
C ALA A 98 11.93 -0.21 5.26
N GLN A 99 11.67 -0.15 6.57
CA GLN A 99 10.62 -0.88 7.29
C GLN A 99 9.40 0.00 7.66
N ASP A 100 9.34 1.26 7.21
CA ASP A 100 8.26 2.20 7.53
C ASP A 100 6.87 1.66 7.12
N CYS A 101 5.79 2.13 7.76
CA CYS A 101 4.44 1.69 7.40
C CYS A 101 3.99 2.15 6.00
N HIS A 102 4.57 3.22 5.45
CA HIS A 102 4.23 3.75 4.13
C HIS A 102 5.08 3.14 3.00
N PRO A 103 4.48 2.66 1.89
CA PRO A 103 5.20 2.00 0.80
C PRO A 103 6.29 2.88 0.15
N ASP A 104 6.00 4.15 -0.13
CA ASP A 104 6.99 5.08 -0.72
C ASP A 104 8.19 5.31 0.19
N THR A 105 7.96 5.57 1.49
CA THR A 105 9.03 5.71 2.49
C THR A 105 9.91 4.47 2.51
N ARG A 106 9.30 3.27 2.42
CA ARG A 106 10.05 2.02 2.26
C ARG A 106 10.83 1.93 0.94
N CYS A 107 10.30 2.41 -0.20
CA CYS A 107 11.09 2.48 -1.47
C CYS A 107 12.31 3.36 -1.25
N TYR A 108 12.13 4.57 -0.73
CA TYR A 108 13.20 5.52 -0.51
C TYR A 108 14.27 4.98 0.45
N GLY A 109 13.86 4.39 1.59
CA GLY A 109 14.77 3.75 2.55
C GLY A 109 15.63 2.65 1.90
N ARG A 110 15.00 1.76 1.14
CA ARG A 110 15.72 0.70 0.39
C ARG A 110 16.62 1.24 -0.70
N LYS A 111 16.21 2.29 -1.41
CA LYS A 111 17.03 2.96 -2.43
C LYS A 111 18.29 3.56 -1.80
N MET A 112 18.18 4.22 -0.65
CA MET A 112 19.32 4.76 0.09
C MET A 112 20.27 3.67 0.57
N LEU A 113 19.74 2.54 1.07
CA LEU A 113 20.57 1.38 1.42
C LEU A 113 21.28 0.79 0.19
N ASN A 114 20.60 0.72 -0.96
CA ASN A 114 21.21 0.25 -2.20
C ASN A 114 22.38 1.14 -2.65
N ILE A 115 22.28 2.47 -2.47
CA ILE A 115 23.41 3.40 -2.72
C ILE A 115 24.62 2.99 -1.86
N LEU A 116 24.41 2.74 -0.56
CA LEU A 116 25.50 2.31 0.33
C LEU A 116 26.06 0.94 -0.07
N MET A 117 25.19 -0.04 -0.31
CA MET A 117 25.53 -1.41 -0.68
C MET A 117 26.32 -1.51 -1.98
N SER A 118 26.17 -0.53 -2.88
CA SER A 118 26.89 -0.48 -4.16
C SER A 118 28.37 -0.12 -4.01
N HIS A 119 28.86 0.16 -2.80
CA HIS A 119 30.22 0.64 -2.57
C HIS A 119 31.03 -0.25 -1.62
N ARG A 120 32.28 -0.54 -1.99
CA ARG A 120 33.22 -1.42 -1.25
C ARG A 120 33.47 -1.04 0.22
N LYS A 121 33.28 0.22 0.61
CA LYS A 121 33.41 0.65 2.02
C LYS A 121 32.29 0.07 2.89
N PHE A 122 31.13 -0.23 2.30
CA PHE A 122 30.02 -0.86 3.01
C PHE A 122 30.33 -2.33 3.35
N ASP A 123 31.01 -3.06 2.46
CA ASP A 123 31.49 -4.41 2.78
C ASP A 123 32.50 -4.41 3.92
N ARG A 124 33.38 -3.40 3.98
CA ARG A 124 34.31 -3.22 5.12
C ARG A 124 33.56 -2.92 6.41
N TYR A 125 32.52 -2.08 6.34
CA TYR A 125 31.64 -1.79 7.46
C TYR A 125 31.01 -3.08 8.01
N LEU A 126 30.41 -3.91 7.15
CA LEU A 126 29.79 -5.19 7.52
C LEU A 126 30.77 -6.24 8.07
N LYS A 127 32.04 -6.20 7.65
CA LYS A 127 33.06 -7.09 8.24
C LYS A 127 33.49 -6.68 9.64
N GLN A 128 33.30 -5.40 9.98
CA GLN A 128 33.70 -4.82 11.25
C GLN A 128 32.54 -4.73 12.25
N SER A 129 31.28 -4.86 11.80
CA SER A 129 30.07 -4.86 12.60
C SER A 129 29.29 -6.15 12.41
N VAL A 130 28.72 -6.70 13.48
CA VAL A 130 27.69 -7.74 13.32
C VAL A 130 26.43 -7.03 12.83
N PRO A 131 25.94 -7.29 11.61
CA PRO A 131 24.72 -6.66 11.13
C PRO A 131 23.53 -7.07 12.00
N SER A 132 22.60 -6.14 12.22
CA SER A 132 21.34 -6.50 12.87
C SER A 132 20.51 -7.40 11.95
N ARG A 133 19.68 -8.27 12.53
CA ARG A 133 18.74 -9.11 11.76
C ARG A 133 17.88 -8.28 10.80
N ASP A 134 17.42 -7.10 11.25
CA ASP A 134 16.67 -6.16 10.43
C ASP A 134 17.45 -5.67 9.21
N LEU A 135 18.75 -5.41 9.36
CA LEU A 135 19.60 -4.99 8.25
C LEU A 135 19.78 -6.14 7.24
N GLU A 136 19.99 -7.37 7.72
CA GLU A 136 20.10 -8.56 6.87
C GLU A 136 18.82 -8.79 6.05
N ASP A 137 17.65 -8.74 6.69
CA ASP A 137 16.34 -8.93 6.05
C ASP A 137 16.08 -7.87 4.96
N VAL A 138 16.40 -6.60 5.27
CA VAL A 138 16.25 -5.51 4.31
C VAL A 138 17.25 -5.64 3.17
N MET A 139 18.50 -6.01 3.43
CA MET A 139 19.52 -6.25 2.40
C MET A 139 19.14 -7.40 1.47
N ALA A 140 18.61 -8.50 2.00
CA ALA A 140 18.08 -9.61 1.20
C ALA A 140 16.94 -9.13 0.28
N THR A 141 16.03 -8.31 0.84
CA THR A 141 14.92 -7.71 0.09
C THR A 141 15.40 -6.77 -1.03
N VAL A 142 16.45 -5.99 -0.78
CA VAL A 142 17.07 -5.11 -1.78
C VAL A 142 17.69 -5.93 -2.90
N LYS A 143 18.51 -6.94 -2.57
CA LYS A 143 19.21 -7.81 -3.52
C LYS A 143 18.28 -8.62 -4.42
N GLN A 144 17.16 -9.12 -3.89
CA GLN A 144 16.22 -9.95 -4.66
C GLN A 144 15.46 -9.20 -5.77
N LYS A 145 15.48 -7.86 -5.74
CA LYS A 145 14.44 -7.08 -6.41
C LYS A 145 15.03 -5.98 -7.33
N VAL A 146 16.36 -6.00 -7.53
CA VAL A 146 17.21 -4.99 -8.22
C VAL A 146 16.75 -4.63 -9.64
N SER A 147 16.03 -5.49 -10.37
CA SER A 147 15.56 -5.20 -11.74
C SER A 147 14.22 -4.45 -11.83
N ALA A 148 13.37 -4.51 -10.79
CA ALA A 148 12.04 -3.87 -10.81
C ALA A 148 12.00 -2.47 -10.13
N TRP A 149 13.04 -2.12 -9.36
CA TRP A 149 13.08 -0.88 -8.58
C TRP A 149 13.41 0.37 -9.38
N GLN A 150 14.27 0.25 -10.40
CA GLN A 150 14.75 1.41 -11.16
C GLN A 150 13.63 2.01 -12.01
N GLU A 151 12.75 1.18 -12.58
CA GLU A 151 11.66 1.63 -13.45
C GLU A 151 10.50 2.27 -12.65
N LYS A 152 10.12 1.65 -11.52
CA LYS A 152 8.97 2.09 -10.70
C LYS A 152 9.24 3.36 -9.88
N CYS A 153 10.48 3.61 -9.41
CA CYS A 153 10.81 4.82 -8.64
C CYS A 153 11.36 5.98 -9.52
N LEU A 154 11.69 5.76 -10.82
CA LEU A 154 11.96 6.84 -11.79
C LEU A 154 10.65 7.50 -12.30
N LEU A 155 9.59 6.74 -12.52
CA LEU A 155 8.32 7.27 -13.05
C LEU A 155 7.64 8.31 -12.13
N TYR A 156 7.82 8.22 -10.81
CA TYR A 156 7.28 9.20 -9.85
C TYR A 156 8.19 10.40 -9.57
N ALA A 157 9.48 10.33 -9.95
CA ALA A 157 10.45 11.41 -9.74
C ALA A 157 10.73 12.23 -11.02
N SER A 158 10.59 11.61 -12.20
CA SER A 158 10.93 12.23 -13.48
C SER A 158 9.86 13.16 -14.05
N THR A 159 8.63 13.15 -13.52
CA THR A 159 7.56 14.03 -14.03
C THR A 159 7.70 15.50 -13.62
N GLU A 160 8.59 15.85 -12.68
CA GLU A 160 8.75 17.24 -12.21
C GLU A 160 10.10 17.90 -12.56
N ILE A 161 11.07 17.20 -13.16
CA ILE A 161 12.39 17.77 -13.52
C ILE A 161 12.53 18.04 -15.03
N ALA A 162 11.63 17.53 -15.88
CA ALA A 162 11.72 17.63 -17.33
C ALA A 162 11.47 19.04 -17.92
N SER A 163 11.10 20.04 -17.12
CA SER A 163 10.88 21.41 -17.62
C SER A 163 12.13 22.29 -17.67
N ILE A 164 13.32 21.79 -17.29
CA ILE A 164 14.57 22.57 -17.36
C ILE A 164 15.72 21.71 -17.91
N ARG A 165 15.77 21.50 -19.23
CA ARG A 165 16.96 21.77 -20.09
C ARG A 165 16.79 21.26 -21.53
N LEU A 166 17.35 22.09 -22.41
CA LEU A 166 17.30 22.10 -23.88
C LEU A 166 18.08 20.96 -24.57
N ASN A 167 17.54 20.57 -25.74
CA ASN A 167 18.16 20.23 -27.03
C ASN A 167 19.52 19.49 -27.14
N ILE A 168 19.52 18.52 -28.08
CA ILE A 168 20.52 18.14 -29.13
C ILE A 168 20.62 16.59 -29.28
N PRO A 169 20.79 16.06 -30.52
CA PRO A 169 19.92 15.01 -31.05
C PRO A 169 20.62 13.67 -31.44
N ASN A 170 19.79 12.74 -31.92
CA ASN A 170 20.04 11.63 -32.87
C ASN A 170 21.28 10.74 -32.70
N LEU A 171 21.02 9.44 -32.53
CA LEU A 171 21.91 8.42 -33.08
C LEU A 171 21.09 7.32 -33.77
N SER A 172 21.11 7.36 -35.09
CA SER A 172 20.68 6.32 -36.01
C SER A 172 21.60 5.11 -35.93
N ILE A 173 21.04 3.93 -35.69
CA ILE A 173 21.69 2.65 -36.01
C ILE A 173 20.71 1.83 -36.84
N SER A 174 20.98 1.83 -38.13
CA SER A 174 20.45 0.92 -39.14
C SER A 174 21.26 -0.37 -39.13
N HIS A 175 20.61 -1.52 -39.01
CA HIS A 175 21.04 -2.76 -39.67
C HIS A 175 19.85 -3.62 -40.06
N SER A 176 20.02 -4.26 -41.21
CA SER A 176 19.04 -4.76 -42.16
C SER A 176 18.80 -6.27 -42.05
N SER A 177 17.60 -6.69 -42.54
CA SER A 177 17.27 -7.95 -43.26
C SER A 177 17.61 -9.30 -42.59
N SER A 178 16.78 -10.34 -42.53
CA SER A 178 15.52 -10.67 -43.22
C SER A 178 15.10 -12.07 -42.74
N THR A 179 13.89 -12.24 -42.20
CA THR A 179 13.14 -13.52 -42.26
C THR A 179 11.65 -13.20 -42.13
N GLU A 180 11.01 -12.97 -43.28
CA GLU A 180 9.58 -12.73 -43.38
C GLU A 180 8.82 -14.06 -43.36
N SER A 181 7.78 -14.14 -42.52
CA SER A 181 6.39 -14.34 -42.96
C SER A 181 5.49 -15.07 -41.95
N PHE A 182 6.03 -15.62 -40.86
CA PHE A 182 5.20 -16.25 -39.79
C PHE A 182 5.20 -15.49 -38.44
N PHE A 183 6.12 -14.55 -38.23
CA PHE A 183 6.27 -13.81 -36.96
C PHE A 183 5.58 -12.43 -36.92
N ARG A 184 5.03 -11.92 -38.03
CA ARG A 184 4.48 -10.55 -38.10
C ARG A 184 3.11 -10.37 -37.42
N ARG A 185 2.28 -11.42 -37.29
CA ARG A 185 0.96 -11.29 -36.64
C ARG A 185 1.06 -11.19 -35.12
N THR A 186 1.94 -11.97 -34.50
CA THR A 186 2.13 -11.97 -33.04
C THR A 186 2.89 -10.74 -32.55
N SER A 187 3.79 -10.17 -33.36
CA SER A 187 4.57 -8.98 -32.97
C SER A 187 3.81 -7.66 -33.07
N LEU A 188 2.82 -7.54 -33.97
CA LEU A 188 2.01 -6.32 -34.09
C LEU A 188 1.01 -6.20 -32.93
N GLN A 189 0.38 -7.33 -32.56
CA GLN A 189 -0.58 -7.39 -31.47
C GLN A 189 0.07 -7.06 -30.11
N THR A 190 1.29 -7.53 -29.88
CA THR A 190 2.05 -7.22 -28.65
C THR A 190 2.49 -5.76 -28.56
N VAL A 191 2.79 -5.11 -29.69
CA VAL A 191 3.13 -3.67 -29.72
C VAL A 191 1.88 -2.84 -29.41
N GLU A 192 0.73 -3.17 -30.02
CA GLU A 192 -0.54 -2.47 -29.77
C GLU A 192 -1.01 -2.62 -28.32
N GLU A 193 -0.96 -3.83 -27.76
CA GLU A 193 -1.25 -4.10 -26.34
C GLU A 193 -0.32 -3.32 -25.40
N THR A 194 0.96 -3.19 -25.77
CA THR A 194 1.94 -2.42 -24.99
C THR A 194 1.61 -0.92 -24.99
N GLU A 195 1.21 -0.36 -26.14
CA GLU A 195 0.79 1.04 -26.22
C GLU A 195 -0.52 1.31 -25.47
N GLN A 196 -1.49 0.37 -25.52
CA GLN A 196 -2.71 0.45 -24.74
C GLN A 196 -2.42 0.48 -23.22
N LEU A 197 -1.50 -0.37 -22.73
CA LEU A 197 -1.07 -0.35 -21.34
C LEU A 197 -0.38 0.97 -20.95
N LYS A 198 0.52 1.47 -21.81
CA LYS A 198 1.21 2.74 -21.57
C LYS A 198 0.24 3.90 -21.45
N GLU A 199 -0.73 3.98 -22.35
CA GLU A 199 -1.75 5.03 -22.33
C GLU A 199 -2.61 4.93 -21.08
N LEU A 200 -3.07 3.72 -20.75
CA LEU A 200 -3.83 3.49 -19.51
C LEU A 200 -3.04 3.92 -18.27
N PHE A 201 -1.75 3.56 -18.18
CA PHE A 201 -0.91 3.94 -17.05
C PHE A 201 -0.68 5.44 -17.00
N ARG A 202 -0.46 6.09 -18.15
CA ARG A 202 -0.31 7.54 -18.27
C ARG A 202 -1.54 8.26 -17.73
N LEU A 203 -2.74 7.83 -18.13
CA LEU A 203 -3.99 8.43 -17.66
C LEU A 203 -4.21 8.17 -16.17
N LEU A 204 -4.07 6.92 -15.73
CA LEU A 204 -4.26 6.56 -14.33
C LEU A 204 -3.30 7.32 -13.43
N THR A 205 -2.05 7.57 -13.83
CA THR A 205 -1.04 8.26 -13.01
C THR A 205 -0.97 9.77 -13.21
N ALA A 206 -1.88 10.34 -14.01
CA ALA A 206 -1.88 11.76 -14.33
C ALA A 206 -1.99 12.68 -13.10
N THR A 207 -1.43 13.88 -13.19
CA THR A 207 -1.47 14.89 -12.13
C THR A 207 -2.85 15.50 -11.97
N GLU A 208 -3.54 15.72 -13.09
CA GLU A 208 -4.90 16.27 -13.14
C GLU A 208 -5.93 15.19 -12.80
N PHE A 209 -6.90 15.55 -11.95
CA PHE A 209 -7.90 14.59 -11.49
C PHE A 209 -8.86 14.18 -12.61
N GLN A 210 -9.13 15.06 -13.59
CA GLN A 210 -9.96 14.76 -14.76
C GLN A 210 -9.31 13.69 -15.63
N THR A 211 -8.02 13.81 -15.92
CA THR A 211 -7.29 12.81 -16.70
C THR A 211 -7.18 11.47 -15.97
N ARG A 212 -7.00 11.49 -14.64
CA ARG A 212 -7.13 10.25 -13.84
C ARG A 212 -8.53 9.67 -13.94
N MET A 213 -9.54 10.51 -14.07
CA MET A 213 -10.91 10.06 -14.21
C MET A 213 -11.15 9.35 -15.54
N GLU A 214 -10.66 9.93 -16.62
CA GLU A 214 -10.65 9.32 -17.94
C GLU A 214 -9.91 7.96 -17.91
N GLY A 215 -8.77 7.87 -17.22
CA GLY A 215 -8.05 6.60 -17.08
C GLY A 215 -8.84 5.50 -16.36
N VAL A 216 -9.65 5.87 -15.37
CA VAL A 216 -10.52 4.93 -14.65
C VAL A 216 -11.72 4.49 -15.52
N GLU A 217 -12.32 5.40 -16.30
CA GLU A 217 -13.34 5.02 -17.28
C GLU A 217 -12.75 4.13 -18.38
N LEU A 218 -11.58 4.49 -18.91
CA LEU A 218 -10.90 3.71 -19.93
C LEU A 218 -10.61 2.29 -19.45
N LEU A 219 -10.19 2.12 -18.19
CA LEU A 219 -10.03 0.79 -17.60
C LEU A 219 -11.33 -0.01 -17.63
N LEU A 220 -12.46 0.60 -17.25
CA LEU A 220 -13.76 -0.06 -17.28
C LEU A 220 -14.13 -0.46 -18.72
N ASP A 221 -13.87 0.40 -19.68
CA ASP A 221 -14.17 0.13 -21.08
C ASP A 221 -13.31 -1.00 -21.65
N HIS A 222 -12.02 -1.07 -21.27
CA HIS A 222 -11.18 -2.22 -21.59
C HIS A 222 -11.64 -3.51 -20.88
N CYS A 223 -12.16 -3.43 -19.65
CA CYS A 223 -12.75 -4.59 -18.99
C CYS A 223 -13.95 -5.12 -19.78
N LYS A 224 -14.80 -4.23 -20.31
CA LYS A 224 -15.98 -4.62 -21.11
C LYS A 224 -15.61 -5.12 -22.51
N SER A 225 -14.67 -4.45 -23.17
CA SER A 225 -14.36 -4.69 -24.59
C SER A 225 -13.32 -5.79 -24.78
N SER A 226 -12.34 -5.87 -23.88
CA SER A 226 -11.21 -6.80 -23.96
C SER A 226 -10.84 -7.40 -22.58
N PRO A 227 -11.74 -8.18 -21.94
CA PRO A 227 -11.51 -8.70 -20.59
C PRO A 227 -10.25 -9.59 -20.45
N GLN A 228 -9.86 -10.31 -21.51
CA GLN A 228 -8.68 -11.19 -21.50
C GLN A 228 -7.36 -10.41 -21.47
N PHE A 229 -7.30 -9.27 -22.15
CA PHE A 229 -6.14 -8.36 -22.09
C PHE A 229 -5.93 -7.83 -20.67
N ILE A 230 -7.03 -7.43 -20.01
CA ILE A 230 -6.99 -6.99 -18.61
C ILE A 230 -6.59 -8.14 -17.68
N SER A 231 -7.17 -9.33 -17.87
CA SER A 231 -6.88 -10.50 -17.03
C SER A 231 -5.41 -10.93 -17.14
N THR A 232 -4.84 -10.87 -18.34
CA THR A 232 -3.42 -11.20 -18.58
C THR A 232 -2.48 -10.19 -17.91
N ASN A 233 -2.88 -8.92 -17.86
CA ASN A 233 -2.10 -7.82 -17.29
C ASN A 233 -2.65 -7.35 -15.94
N ILE A 234 -3.33 -8.23 -15.19
CA ILE A 234 -4.12 -7.82 -14.03
C ILE A 234 -3.26 -7.17 -12.94
N THR A 235 -2.13 -7.78 -12.61
CA THR A 235 -1.23 -7.29 -11.55
C THR A 235 -0.68 -5.90 -11.82
N PRO A 236 -0.02 -5.60 -12.97
CA PRO A 236 0.51 -4.27 -13.23
C PRO A 236 -0.58 -3.20 -13.34
N ILE A 237 -1.74 -3.53 -13.92
CA ILE A 237 -2.89 -2.61 -13.99
C ILE A 237 -3.41 -2.28 -12.59
N PHE A 238 -3.66 -3.30 -11.77
CA PHE A 238 -4.27 -3.12 -10.46
C PHE A 238 -3.31 -2.56 -9.41
N ASP A 239 -2.00 -2.79 -9.55
CA ASP A 239 -0.96 -2.11 -8.76
C ASP A 239 -1.09 -0.58 -8.82
N ILE A 240 -1.49 -0.05 -9.99
CA ILE A 240 -1.69 1.38 -10.21
C ILE A 240 -3.12 1.77 -9.85
N PHE A 241 -4.12 0.99 -10.28
CA PHE A 241 -5.53 1.30 -10.04
C PHE A 241 -5.90 1.35 -8.54
N VAL A 242 -5.27 0.51 -7.69
CA VAL A 242 -5.46 0.57 -6.23
C VAL A 242 -5.14 1.96 -5.66
N LEU A 243 -4.21 2.70 -6.25
CA LEU A 243 -3.90 4.09 -5.85
C LEU A 243 -5.06 5.06 -6.12
N ARG A 244 -5.97 4.72 -7.05
CA ARG A 244 -7.19 5.49 -7.33
C ARG A 244 -8.28 5.16 -6.30
N LEU A 245 -8.34 3.92 -5.80
CA LEU A 245 -9.17 3.56 -4.64
C LEU A 245 -8.75 4.26 -3.35
N GLN A 246 -7.61 4.94 -3.32
CA GLN A 246 -7.14 5.75 -2.19
C GLN A 246 -6.71 7.15 -2.66
N ASP A 247 -7.30 7.65 -3.74
CA ASP A 247 -6.95 8.94 -4.32
C ASP A 247 -7.17 10.11 -3.35
N CYS A 248 -6.28 11.10 -3.39
CA CYS A 248 -6.46 12.33 -2.63
C CYS A 248 -7.71 13.12 -3.06
N ASN A 249 -8.09 13.01 -4.34
CA ASN A 249 -9.30 13.61 -4.87
C ASN A 249 -10.50 12.69 -4.63
N LYS A 250 -11.47 13.17 -3.85
CA LYS A 250 -12.67 12.42 -3.47
C LYS A 250 -13.52 11.95 -4.66
N LYS A 251 -13.57 12.72 -5.76
CA LYS A 251 -14.35 12.33 -6.96
C LYS A 251 -13.71 11.15 -7.67
N VAL A 252 -12.39 11.21 -7.88
CA VAL A 252 -11.63 10.09 -8.46
C VAL A 252 -11.71 8.86 -7.57
N ASN A 253 -11.59 9.03 -6.26
CA ASN A 253 -11.71 7.95 -5.28
C ASN A 253 -13.09 7.28 -5.32
N GLN A 254 -14.16 8.06 -5.22
CA GLN A 254 -15.52 7.55 -5.30
C GLN A 254 -15.74 6.80 -6.62
N ARG A 255 -15.34 7.41 -7.73
CA ARG A 255 -15.60 6.82 -9.05
C ARG A 255 -14.76 5.57 -9.29
N ALA A 256 -13.52 5.51 -8.79
CA ALA A 256 -12.72 4.29 -8.83
C ALA A 256 -13.38 3.14 -8.06
N LEU A 257 -14.00 3.43 -6.90
CA LEU A 257 -14.78 2.42 -6.16
C LEU A 257 -16.03 1.97 -6.95
N GLU A 258 -16.78 2.91 -7.54
CA GLU A 258 -17.93 2.58 -8.38
C GLU A 258 -17.53 1.71 -9.58
N VAL A 259 -16.43 2.07 -10.27
CA VAL A 259 -15.88 1.30 -11.37
C VAL A 259 -15.40 -0.07 -10.91
N LEU A 260 -14.76 -0.19 -9.75
CA LEU A 260 -14.36 -1.49 -9.19
C LEU A 260 -15.57 -2.41 -8.96
N ALA A 261 -16.68 -1.87 -8.44
CA ALA A 261 -17.91 -2.65 -8.29
C ALA A 261 -18.42 -3.16 -9.64
N LEU A 262 -18.33 -2.36 -10.70
CA LEU A 262 -18.73 -2.74 -12.07
C LEU A 262 -17.76 -3.73 -12.73
N MET A 263 -16.45 -3.63 -12.48
CA MET A 263 -15.44 -4.54 -13.03
C MET A 263 -15.46 -5.92 -12.36
N THR A 264 -15.86 -5.99 -11.09
CA THR A 264 -15.91 -7.22 -10.29
C THR A 264 -16.65 -8.37 -10.98
N PRO A 265 -17.91 -8.22 -11.46
CA PRO A 265 -18.62 -9.29 -12.15
C PRO A 265 -18.00 -9.68 -13.50
N ILE A 266 -17.22 -8.79 -14.12
CA ILE A 266 -16.57 -9.04 -15.41
C ILE A 266 -15.29 -9.87 -15.20
N LEU A 267 -14.44 -9.44 -14.26
CA LEU A 267 -13.12 -10.03 -14.05
C LEU A 267 -13.14 -11.26 -13.12
N LYS A 268 -14.09 -11.34 -12.18
CA LYS A 268 -14.29 -12.50 -11.28
C LYS A 268 -12.97 -13.01 -10.67
N TYR A 269 -12.64 -14.28 -10.92
CA TYR A 269 -11.45 -14.96 -10.41
C TYR A 269 -10.12 -14.32 -10.85
N ALA A 270 -10.10 -13.53 -11.94
CA ALA A 270 -8.91 -12.80 -12.34
C ALA A 270 -8.46 -11.80 -11.27
N LEU A 271 -9.37 -11.33 -10.39
CA LEU A 271 -9.05 -10.42 -9.29
C LEU A 271 -8.40 -11.11 -8.08
N HIS A 272 -8.41 -12.44 -8.00
CA HIS A 272 -7.90 -13.17 -6.83
C HIS A 272 -6.44 -12.82 -6.45
N PRO A 273 -5.48 -12.64 -7.39
CA PRO A 273 -4.12 -12.21 -7.05
C PRO A 273 -4.06 -10.84 -6.35
N MET A 274 -5.04 -9.97 -6.61
CA MET A 274 -5.12 -8.61 -6.10
C MET A 274 -6.09 -8.48 -4.91
N LEU A 275 -6.69 -9.58 -4.46
CA LEU A 275 -7.79 -9.55 -3.48
C LEU A 275 -7.37 -8.90 -2.16
N VAL A 276 -6.18 -9.20 -1.65
CA VAL A 276 -5.69 -8.64 -0.38
C VAL A 276 -5.51 -7.12 -0.47
N SER A 277 -4.91 -6.62 -1.56
CA SER A 277 -4.73 -5.18 -1.78
C SER A 277 -6.05 -4.46 -1.99
N LEU A 278 -6.97 -5.08 -2.75
CA LEU A 278 -8.29 -4.54 -3.01
C LEU A 278 -9.13 -4.46 -1.74
N VAL A 279 -9.21 -5.56 -0.97
CA VAL A 279 -9.92 -5.59 0.32
C VAL A 279 -9.33 -4.57 1.29
N THR A 280 -8.00 -4.42 1.34
CA THR A 280 -7.36 -3.40 2.17
C THR A 280 -7.82 -2.00 1.79
N ALA A 281 -7.71 -1.64 0.50
CA ALA A 281 -8.11 -0.32 0.02
C ALA A 281 -9.61 -0.04 0.21
N VAL A 282 -10.48 -0.99 -0.11
CA VAL A 282 -11.94 -0.85 0.04
C VAL A 282 -12.33 -0.68 1.51
N THR A 283 -11.78 -1.49 2.40
CA THR A 283 -12.10 -1.41 3.83
C THR A 283 -11.63 -0.11 4.48
N ASP A 284 -10.53 0.49 4.01
CA ASP A 284 -10.08 1.81 4.50
C ASP A 284 -11.08 2.94 4.13
N ASN A 285 -11.80 2.81 3.01
CA ASN A 285 -12.79 3.79 2.55
C ASN A 285 -14.13 3.74 3.32
N LEU A 286 -14.41 2.66 4.05
CA LEU A 286 -15.63 2.54 4.88
C LEU A 286 -15.65 3.54 6.05
N ASN A 287 -14.49 4.07 6.44
CA ASN A 287 -14.39 5.13 7.43
C ASN A 287 -14.53 6.55 6.84
N SER A 288 -14.77 6.68 5.54
CA SER A 288 -14.92 7.98 4.88
C SER A 288 -16.16 8.71 5.38
N LYS A 289 -16.01 10.00 5.68
CA LYS A 289 -17.14 10.89 6.01
C LYS A 289 -17.95 11.30 4.78
N CYS A 290 -17.45 11.02 3.57
CA CYS A 290 -18.17 11.29 2.33
C CYS A 290 -19.13 10.13 2.05
N SER A 291 -20.42 10.41 2.07
CA SER A 291 -21.47 9.40 1.87
C SER A 291 -21.34 8.67 0.53
N GLY A 292 -20.93 9.36 -0.53
CA GLY A 292 -20.71 8.76 -1.85
C GLY A 292 -19.58 7.73 -1.85
N ILE A 293 -18.43 8.06 -1.25
CA ILE A 293 -17.29 7.14 -1.11
C ILE A 293 -17.68 5.93 -0.25
N TYR A 294 -18.33 6.17 0.89
CA TYR A 294 -18.81 5.10 1.77
C TYR A 294 -19.77 4.16 1.02
N ALA A 295 -20.79 4.70 0.35
CA ALA A 295 -21.76 3.92 -0.40
C ALA A 295 -21.11 3.13 -1.54
N ALA A 296 -20.14 3.72 -2.24
CA ALA A 296 -19.38 3.02 -3.28
C ALA A 296 -18.53 1.87 -2.69
N ALA A 297 -17.88 2.07 -1.55
CA ALA A 297 -17.11 1.02 -0.87
C ALA A 297 -17.99 -0.15 -0.40
N VAL A 298 -19.18 0.14 0.15
CA VAL A 298 -20.16 -0.89 0.51
C VAL A 298 -20.60 -1.68 -0.73
N LYS A 299 -20.92 -1.00 -1.84
CA LYS A 299 -21.26 -1.67 -3.11
C LYS A 299 -20.15 -2.57 -3.63
N VAL A 300 -18.88 -2.19 -3.45
CA VAL A 300 -17.75 -3.06 -3.81
C VAL A 300 -17.73 -4.33 -2.94
N LEU A 301 -17.95 -4.20 -1.62
CA LEU A 301 -18.02 -5.38 -0.75
C LEU A 301 -19.17 -6.31 -1.14
N GLU A 302 -20.35 -5.76 -1.44
CA GLU A 302 -21.50 -6.53 -1.95
C GLU A 302 -21.14 -7.26 -3.25
N ALA A 303 -20.49 -6.57 -4.20
CA ALA A 303 -20.03 -7.18 -5.45
C ALA A 303 -18.99 -8.28 -5.21
N PHE A 304 -18.08 -8.09 -4.26
CA PHE A 304 -17.08 -9.10 -3.89
C PHE A 304 -17.76 -10.37 -3.35
N ILE A 305 -18.75 -10.23 -2.45
CA ILE A 305 -19.51 -11.38 -1.91
C ILE A 305 -20.32 -12.07 -3.02
N ALA A 306 -20.88 -11.31 -3.95
CA ALA A 306 -21.73 -11.87 -5.00
C ALA A 306 -20.95 -12.62 -6.09
N HIS A 307 -19.69 -12.25 -6.35
CA HIS A 307 -18.98 -12.69 -7.57
C HIS A 307 -17.61 -13.32 -7.34
N LEU A 308 -17.02 -13.21 -6.15
CA LEU A 308 -15.72 -13.81 -5.83
C LEU A 308 -15.88 -15.04 -4.93
N ASP A 309 -14.82 -15.84 -4.78
CA ASP A 309 -14.85 -16.99 -3.85
C ASP A 309 -14.89 -16.50 -2.40
N ASN A 310 -16.01 -16.77 -1.73
CA ASN A 310 -16.30 -16.36 -0.36
C ASN A 310 -15.28 -16.87 0.66
N ALA A 311 -14.58 -17.98 0.41
CA ALA A 311 -13.56 -18.47 1.34
C ALA A 311 -12.30 -17.60 1.30
N PHE A 312 -11.87 -17.16 0.12
CA PHE A 312 -10.74 -16.22 -0.01
C PHE A 312 -11.12 -14.84 0.51
N LEU A 313 -12.35 -14.39 0.25
CA LEU A 313 -12.85 -13.11 0.77
C LEU A 313 -12.97 -13.12 2.30
N LEU A 314 -13.51 -14.19 2.89
CA LEU A 314 -13.58 -14.38 4.33
C LEU A 314 -12.19 -14.31 4.97
N GLN A 315 -11.21 -15.00 4.38
CA GLN A 315 -9.83 -14.94 4.86
C GLN A 315 -9.30 -13.50 4.82
N ALA A 316 -9.45 -12.81 3.70
CA ALA A 316 -8.94 -11.45 3.52
C ALA A 316 -9.57 -10.45 4.51
N LEU A 317 -10.88 -10.52 4.72
CA LEU A 317 -11.60 -9.66 5.66
C LEU A 317 -11.27 -9.99 7.12
N ALA A 318 -11.25 -11.27 7.49
CA ALA A 318 -10.97 -11.69 8.86
C ALA A 318 -9.56 -11.28 9.33
N GLN A 319 -8.57 -11.37 8.43
CA GLN A 319 -7.21 -10.91 8.71
C GLN A 319 -7.12 -9.40 8.91
N ARG A 320 -8.03 -8.62 8.31
CA ARG A 320 -8.06 -7.16 8.41
C ARG A 320 -8.65 -6.66 9.72
N VAL A 321 -9.55 -7.43 10.38
CA VAL A 321 -10.27 -7.03 11.60
C VAL A 321 -9.39 -6.36 12.65
N HIS A 322 -8.19 -6.88 12.88
CA HIS A 322 -7.24 -6.40 13.90
C HIS A 322 -6.73 -4.97 13.63
N PHE A 323 -6.80 -4.52 12.38
CA PHE A 323 -6.32 -3.22 11.92
C PHE A 323 -7.46 -2.21 11.71
N LEU A 324 -8.71 -2.65 11.83
CA LEU A 324 -9.88 -1.82 11.55
C LEU A 324 -10.37 -1.11 12.82
N SER A 325 -11.03 0.03 12.59
CA SER A 325 -11.69 0.81 13.64
C SER A 325 -12.87 1.58 13.04
N GLY A 326 -13.71 2.18 13.88
CA GLY A 326 -14.83 2.99 13.42
C GLY A 326 -15.90 2.17 12.68
N GLN A 327 -16.45 2.76 11.62
CA GLN A 327 -17.52 2.16 10.80
C GLN A 327 -17.01 0.95 10.03
N ALA A 328 -15.78 1.01 9.51
CA ALA A 328 -15.16 -0.10 8.79
C ALA A 328 -15.13 -1.40 9.59
N LEU A 329 -14.85 -1.31 10.90
CA LEU A 329 -14.85 -2.48 11.78
C LEU A 329 -16.24 -3.08 11.92
N LEU A 330 -17.29 -2.25 12.00
CA LEU A 330 -18.68 -2.70 12.10
C LEU A 330 -19.10 -3.41 10.81
N ASP A 331 -18.93 -2.74 9.66
CA ASP A 331 -19.37 -3.29 8.37
C ASP A 331 -18.65 -4.59 8.05
N VAL A 332 -17.33 -4.65 8.23
CA VAL A 332 -16.55 -5.87 7.97
C VAL A 332 -16.96 -7.01 8.89
N THR A 333 -17.25 -6.74 10.16
CA THR A 333 -17.71 -7.78 11.10
C THR A 333 -19.10 -8.31 10.74
N GLU A 334 -19.98 -7.42 10.24
CA GLU A 334 -21.29 -7.83 9.74
C GLU A 334 -21.17 -8.71 8.48
N HIS A 335 -20.33 -8.32 7.52
CA HIS A 335 -20.08 -9.11 6.31
C HIS A 335 -19.40 -10.44 6.62
N LEU A 336 -18.54 -10.51 7.64
CA LEU A 336 -17.97 -11.77 8.11
C LEU A 336 -19.05 -12.75 8.60
N SER A 337 -20.12 -12.26 9.22
CA SER A 337 -21.24 -13.12 9.66
C SER A 337 -21.90 -13.79 8.44
N VAL A 338 -22.23 -13.01 7.41
CA VAL A 338 -22.79 -13.52 6.14
C VAL A 338 -21.84 -14.53 5.46
N LEU A 339 -20.53 -14.24 5.45
CA LEU A 339 -19.55 -15.13 4.86
C LEU A 339 -19.38 -16.44 5.65
N VAL A 340 -19.52 -16.42 6.97
CA VAL A 340 -19.47 -17.64 7.79
C VAL A 340 -20.59 -18.60 7.39
N GLU A 341 -21.82 -18.11 7.23
CA GLU A 341 -22.96 -18.94 6.84
C GLU A 341 -22.74 -19.59 5.48
N SER A 342 -22.20 -18.85 4.50
CA SER A 342 -21.94 -19.38 3.17
C SER A 342 -20.73 -20.32 3.08
N VAL A 343 -19.66 -20.04 3.84
CA VAL A 343 -18.37 -20.78 3.74
C VAL A 343 -18.33 -22.00 4.66
N TYR A 344 -18.94 -21.96 5.85
CA TYR A 344 -18.82 -23.04 6.82
C TYR A 344 -19.31 -24.41 6.30
N PRO A 345 -20.45 -24.53 5.61
CA PRO A 345 -20.93 -25.82 5.10
C PRO A 345 -19.97 -26.49 4.12
N GLN A 346 -19.21 -25.69 3.35
CA GLN A 346 -18.31 -26.20 2.31
C GLN A 346 -16.87 -26.35 2.82
N LYS A 347 -16.38 -25.39 3.60
CA LYS A 347 -14.98 -25.28 4.02
C LYS A 347 -14.89 -24.89 5.51
N PRO A 348 -15.34 -25.74 6.45
CA PRO A 348 -15.42 -25.41 7.88
C PRO A 348 -14.05 -25.08 8.50
N GLN A 349 -12.97 -25.63 7.93
CA GLN A 349 -11.60 -25.36 8.39
C GLN A 349 -11.16 -23.91 8.12
N VAL A 350 -11.65 -23.27 7.07
CA VAL A 350 -11.33 -21.87 6.73
C VAL A 350 -11.92 -20.95 7.80
N VAL A 351 -13.21 -21.14 8.13
CA VAL A 351 -13.89 -20.39 9.19
C VAL A 351 -13.20 -20.57 10.54
N LYS A 352 -12.83 -21.82 10.87
CA LYS A 352 -12.08 -22.12 12.09
C LYS A 352 -10.72 -21.40 12.13
N ARG A 353 -10.00 -21.36 11.01
CA ARG A 353 -8.65 -20.80 10.93
C ARG A 353 -8.62 -19.27 10.96
N TYR A 354 -9.62 -18.61 10.37
CA TYR A 354 -9.58 -17.16 10.17
C TYR A 354 -10.64 -16.41 10.99
N THR A 355 -11.88 -16.89 11.04
CA THR A 355 -12.96 -16.19 11.75
C THR A 355 -12.89 -16.37 13.26
N LEU A 356 -12.54 -17.56 13.76
CA LEU A 356 -12.44 -17.77 15.22
C LEU A 356 -11.38 -16.84 15.86
N PRO A 357 -10.15 -16.70 15.33
CA PRO A 357 -9.21 -15.70 15.84
C PRO A 357 -9.75 -14.27 15.83
N ALA A 358 -10.53 -13.89 14.82
CA ALA A 358 -11.17 -12.57 14.77
C ALA A 358 -12.22 -12.42 15.89
N LEU A 359 -13.03 -13.45 16.16
CA LEU A 359 -13.95 -13.46 17.30
C LEU A 359 -13.19 -13.35 18.62
N TRP A 360 -12.14 -14.15 18.81
CA TRP A 360 -11.32 -14.11 20.03
C TRP A 360 -10.73 -12.72 20.26
N PHE A 361 -10.23 -12.06 19.22
CA PHE A 361 -9.74 -10.70 19.29
C PHE A 361 -10.78 -9.71 19.85
N PHE A 362 -12.06 -9.85 19.47
CA PHE A 362 -13.14 -9.02 20.02
C PHE A 362 -13.45 -9.33 21.49
N LEU A 363 -13.40 -10.61 21.86
CA LEU A 363 -13.73 -11.09 23.19
C LEU A 363 -12.58 -10.90 24.21
N GLU A 364 -11.33 -10.96 23.77
CA GLU A 364 -10.13 -10.72 24.59
C GLU A 364 -9.95 -9.25 24.91
N ASN A 365 -10.11 -8.40 23.89
CA ASN A 365 -9.98 -6.99 24.11
C ASN A 365 -11.13 -6.49 24.97
N ARG A 366 -10.85 -5.50 25.83
CA ARG A 366 -11.88 -4.69 26.48
C ARG A 366 -12.71 -3.86 25.49
N VAL A 367 -12.76 -4.22 24.20
CA VAL A 367 -13.62 -3.65 23.16
C VAL A 367 -15.09 -3.78 23.59
N LEU A 368 -15.48 -4.92 24.14
CA LEU A 368 -16.83 -5.11 24.69
C LEU A 368 -17.13 -4.27 25.95
N ARG A 369 -16.09 -3.88 26.71
CA ARG A 369 -16.24 -3.18 27.99
C ARG A 369 -16.12 -1.65 27.85
N ASN A 370 -15.30 -1.16 26.91
CA ASN A 370 -14.90 0.25 26.80
C ASN A 370 -14.99 0.86 25.38
N ARG A 371 -15.37 0.14 24.32
CA ARG A 371 -15.53 0.72 22.96
C ARG A 371 -16.93 0.49 22.38
N SER A 372 -17.73 1.56 22.44
CA SER A 372 -18.94 1.80 21.64
C SER A 372 -20.07 0.79 21.79
N SER A 373 -21.24 1.26 22.22
CA SER A 373 -22.52 0.52 22.20
C SER A 373 -22.85 -0.12 20.85
N LYS A 374 -22.22 0.33 19.76
CA LYS A 374 -22.45 -0.17 18.39
C LYS A 374 -21.65 -1.42 18.03
N VAL A 375 -20.53 -1.72 18.69
CA VAL A 375 -19.68 -2.88 18.34
C VAL A 375 -20.28 -4.17 18.89
N ARG A 376 -20.82 -4.13 20.11
CA ARG A 376 -21.39 -5.30 20.80
C ARG A 376 -22.47 -6.03 19.98
N PRO A 377 -23.47 -5.35 19.36
CA PRO A 377 -24.47 -6.03 18.54
C PRO A 377 -23.88 -6.78 17.34
N VAL A 378 -22.87 -6.21 16.66
CA VAL A 378 -22.27 -6.84 15.47
C VAL A 378 -21.41 -8.05 15.87
N VAL A 379 -20.67 -7.94 16.97
CA VAL A 379 -19.91 -9.08 17.53
C VAL A 379 -20.86 -10.17 18.03
N ALA A 380 -21.98 -9.80 18.65
CA ALA A 380 -23.01 -10.74 19.08
C ALA A 380 -23.61 -11.49 17.89
N LYS A 381 -23.95 -10.79 16.81
CA LYS A 381 -24.41 -11.39 15.55
C LYS A 381 -23.38 -12.38 14.99
N LEU A 382 -22.09 -12.01 14.96
CA LEU A 382 -21.02 -12.91 14.50
C LEU A 382 -20.89 -14.15 15.40
N ALA A 383 -20.94 -13.98 16.72
CA ALA A 383 -20.87 -15.07 17.69
C ALA A 383 -22.07 -16.01 17.55
N ASP A 384 -23.28 -15.47 17.42
CA ASP A 384 -24.51 -16.23 17.24
C ASP A 384 -24.47 -17.01 15.93
N THR A 385 -24.09 -16.36 14.82
CA THR A 385 -23.91 -17.01 13.52
C THR A 385 -22.92 -18.18 13.61
N LEU A 386 -21.78 -17.98 14.28
CA LEU A 386 -20.80 -19.04 14.52
C LEU A 386 -21.37 -20.17 15.39
N TYR A 387 -22.19 -19.84 16.39
CA TYR A 387 -22.84 -20.83 17.24
C TYR A 387 -23.90 -21.63 16.48
N GLN A 388 -24.68 -20.99 15.61
CA GLN A 388 -25.67 -21.65 14.77
C GLN A 388 -25.00 -22.66 13.82
N VAL A 389 -23.88 -22.31 13.19
CA VAL A 389 -23.21 -23.21 12.24
C VAL A 389 -22.31 -24.27 12.92
N MET A 390 -21.67 -23.95 14.05
CA MET A 390 -20.73 -24.86 14.73
C MET A 390 -21.35 -25.65 15.90
N GLY A 391 -22.48 -25.18 16.44
CA GLY A 391 -23.10 -25.69 17.66
C GLY A 391 -22.17 -25.68 18.87
N SER A 392 -22.27 -26.71 19.70
CA SER A 392 -21.47 -26.89 20.92
C SER A 392 -19.96 -26.97 20.69
N ARG A 393 -19.49 -27.16 19.44
CA ARG A 393 -18.06 -27.12 19.10
C ARG A 393 -17.46 -25.74 19.34
N LEU A 394 -18.24 -24.66 19.18
CA LEU A 394 -17.78 -23.30 19.47
C LEU A 394 -17.35 -23.16 20.94
N LYS A 395 -18.17 -23.68 21.87
CA LYS A 395 -17.82 -23.72 23.31
C LYS A 395 -16.52 -24.49 23.56
N LYS A 396 -16.34 -25.63 22.89
CA LYS A 396 -15.11 -26.44 23.00
C LYS A 396 -13.86 -25.71 22.47
N TYR A 397 -14.00 -24.88 21.44
CA TYR A 397 -12.90 -24.06 20.95
C TYR A 397 -12.61 -22.88 21.87
N ALA A 398 -13.65 -22.23 22.41
CA ALA A 398 -13.52 -21.15 23.38
C ALA A 398 -12.83 -21.62 24.67
N ALA A 399 -13.13 -22.84 25.14
CA ALA A 399 -12.50 -23.43 26.33
C ALA A 399 -10.96 -23.57 26.23
N LYS A 400 -10.39 -23.47 25.03
CA LYS A 400 -8.93 -23.46 24.80
C LYS A 400 -8.32 -22.04 24.80
N GLN A 401 -9.15 -21.01 24.89
CA GLN A 401 -8.74 -19.60 24.95
C GLN A 401 -8.67 -19.13 26.40
N LEU A 402 -8.33 -17.86 26.60
CA LEU A 402 -8.28 -17.24 27.93
C LEU A 402 -9.64 -17.29 28.65
N PRO A 403 -9.68 -17.40 30.00
CA PRO A 403 -10.94 -17.45 30.75
C PRO A 403 -11.87 -16.26 30.50
N CYS A 404 -11.32 -15.07 30.23
CA CYS A 404 -12.11 -13.88 29.88
C CYS A 404 -12.89 -14.04 28.56
N VAL A 405 -12.34 -14.74 27.58
CA VAL A 405 -12.98 -15.01 26.28
C VAL A 405 -14.18 -15.91 26.47
N VAL A 406 -14.02 -16.98 27.26
CA VAL A 406 -15.10 -17.92 27.58
C VAL A 406 -16.25 -17.20 28.25
N LYS A 407 -15.94 -16.40 29.29
CA LYS A 407 -16.94 -15.61 30.00
C LYS A 407 -17.69 -14.66 29.07
N ASN A 408 -16.96 -13.85 28.30
CA ASN A 408 -17.56 -12.86 27.39
C ASN A 408 -18.37 -13.52 26.26
N LEU A 409 -17.99 -14.73 25.82
CA LEU A 409 -18.76 -15.50 24.84
C LEU A 409 -20.11 -15.96 25.44
N CYS A 410 -20.09 -16.51 26.65
CA CYS A 410 -21.31 -16.91 27.35
C CYS A 410 -22.23 -15.71 27.62
N ASP A 411 -21.66 -14.59 28.07
CA ASP A 411 -22.36 -13.33 28.34
C ASP A 411 -22.99 -12.68 27.08
N ILE A 412 -22.52 -13.04 25.88
CA ILE A 412 -23.05 -12.54 24.60
C ILE A 412 -24.10 -13.46 24.00
N LEU A 413 -23.95 -14.77 24.19
CA LEU A 413 -24.86 -15.78 23.66
C LEU A 413 -26.02 -16.10 24.62
N ASP A 414 -26.07 -15.42 25.78
CA ASP A 414 -27.01 -15.70 26.88
C ASP A 414 -27.07 -17.20 27.25
N LEU A 415 -25.93 -17.88 27.14
CA LEU A 415 -25.80 -19.30 27.43
C LEU A 415 -25.53 -19.44 28.93
N ASN A 416 -26.51 -19.97 29.68
CA ASN A 416 -26.31 -20.33 31.09
C ASN A 416 -25.04 -21.18 31.23
N VAL A 417 -24.16 -20.76 32.14
CA VAL A 417 -22.96 -21.51 32.51
C VAL A 417 -23.41 -22.68 33.37
N GLU A 418 -23.62 -23.84 32.75
CA GLU A 418 -23.71 -25.13 33.44
C GLU A 418 -22.34 -25.74 33.65
#